data_AF-A0A060CKF9-F1
#
_entry.id   AF-A0A060CKF9-F1
#
_cell.length_a   1.000
_cell.length_b   1.000
_cell.length_c   1.000
_cell.angle_alpha   90.00
_cell.angle_beta   90.00
_cell.angle_gamma   90.00
#
_symmetry.space_group_name_H-M   'P 1'
#
loop_
_entity.id
_entity.type
_entity.pdbx_description
1 polymer ?
#
loop_
_entity_poly.entity_id
_entity_poly.type
_entity_poly.pdbx_seq_one_letter_code
_entity_poly.pdbx_strand_id
1 'polypeptide(L)' 'TTRRSVILRDGNHYYFIASVPEYDRLEIRRANSLENLRTASPVVVWRKPESGPMCELIWAPEIHRIDGKWYIYFAAA' A
#
# COMPACT_ATOMS: atom_id res chain seq x y z
N THR A 1 -10.89 8.33 -13.04
CA THR A 1 -10.19 8.58 -11.78
C THR A 1 -8.83 7.91 -11.81
N THR A 2 -7.75 8.70 -11.79
CA THR A 2 -6.39 8.17 -11.66
C THR A 2 -6.20 7.64 -10.25
N ARG A 3 -6.03 6.32 -10.10
CA ARG A 3 -5.67 5.73 -8.80
C ARG A 3 -4.20 6.03 -8.57
N ARG A 4 -3.89 6.71 -7.46
CA ARG A 4 -2.49 6.89 -7.05
C ARG A 4 -1.91 5.55 -6.63
N SER A 5 -0.68 5.32 -7.07
CA SER A 5 0.13 4.17 -6.71
C SER A 5 1.57 4.60 -6.54
N VAL A 6 2.29 3.85 -5.70
CA VAL A 6 3.72 4.06 -5.44
C VAL A 6 4.45 2.74 -5.62
N ILE A 7 5.62 2.81 -6.27
CA ILE A 7 6.61 1.73 -6.28
C ILE A 7 7.85 2.24 -5.57
N LEU A 8 8.26 1.54 -4.51
CA LEU A 8 9.52 1.78 -3.82
C LEU A 8 10.48 0.63 -4.10
N ARG A 9 11.76 0.94 -4.34
CA ARG A 9 12.83 -0.05 -4.36
C ARG A 9 13.61 0.03 -3.04
N ASP A 10 13.77 -1.11 -2.38
CA ASP A 10 14.60 -1.27 -1.18
C ASP A 10 15.42 -2.58 -1.30
N GLY A 11 16.75 -2.42 -1.39
CA GLY A 11 17.66 -3.52 -1.74
C GLY A 11 17.32 -4.18 -3.08
N ASN A 12 17.12 -5.50 -3.04
CA ASN A 12 16.79 -6.33 -4.22
C ASN A 12 15.29 -6.51 -4.45
N HIS A 13 14.44 -5.74 -3.75
CA HIS A 13 13.00 -5.86 -3.86
C HIS A 13 12.32 -4.55 -4.27
N TYR A 14 11.21 -4.70 -4.99
CA TYR A 14 10.23 -3.66 -5.27
C TYR A 14 9.00 -3.90 -4.40
N TYR A 15 8.45 -2.81 -3.88
CA TYR A 15 7.23 -2.78 -3.09
C TYR A 15 6.22 -1.90 -3.79
N PHE A 16 5.01 -2.41 -4.00
CA PHE A 16 3.92 -1.69 -4.64
C PHE A 16 2.75 -1.57 -3.67
N ILE A 17 2.20 -0.36 -3.59
CA ILE A 17 1.01 -0.03 -2.82
C ILE A 17 0.12 0.92 -3.64
N ALA A 18 -1.20 0.75 -3.55
CA ALA A 18 -2.19 1.56 -4.26
C ALA A 18 -3.56 1.49 -3.58
N SER A 19 -4.46 2.40 -3.94
CA SER A 19 -5.87 2.30 -3.51
C SER A 19 -6.53 1.04 -4.08
N VAL A 20 -7.04 0.20 -3.19
CA VAL A 20 -7.91 -0.93 -3.55
C VAL A 20 -9.29 -0.42 -3.98
N PRO A 21 -10.01 -1.11 -4.90
CA PRO A 21 -11.34 -0.68 -5.34
C PRO A 21 -12.35 -0.50 -4.21
N GLU A 22 -12.23 -1.31 -3.16
CA GLU A 22 -13.15 -1.31 -2.02
C GLU A 22 -12.86 -0.19 -1.01
N TYR A 23 -11.71 0.50 -1.14
CA TYR A 23 -11.25 1.53 -0.20
C TYR A 23 -11.30 1.09 1.28
N ASP A 24 -11.00 -0.20 1.55
CA ASP A 24 -11.21 -0.82 2.87
C ASP A 24 -9.94 -1.23 3.62
N ARG A 25 -8.79 -1.21 2.95
CA ARG A 25 -7.56 -1.81 3.45
C ARG A 25 -6.32 -1.24 2.75
N LEU A 26 -5.18 -1.55 3.36
CA LEU A 26 -3.86 -1.34 2.78
C LEU A 26 -3.28 -2.71 2.41
N GLU A 27 -2.91 -2.89 1.14
CA GLU A 27 -2.26 -4.10 0.65
C GLU A 27 -0.96 -3.78 -0.09
N ILE A 28 0.06 -4.61 0.12
CA ILE A 28 1.38 -4.47 -0.50
C ILE A 28 1.66 -5.70 -1.37
N ARG A 29 2.25 -5.46 -2.55
CA ARG A 29 2.91 -6.50 -3.35
C ARG A 29 4.41 -6.33 -3.24
N ARG A 30 5.16 -7.44 -3.19
CA ARG A 30 6.62 -7.44 -3.18
C ARG A 30 7.14 -8.42 -4.24
N ALA A 31 8.14 -8.01 -5.00
CA ALA A 31 8.86 -8.87 -5.94
C ALA A 31 10.32 -8.43 -6.11
N ASN A 32 11.16 -9.29 -6.68
CA ASN A 32 12.56 -8.98 -7.00
C ASN A 32 12.76 -8.27 -8.35
N SER A 33 11.71 -8.18 -9.17
CA SER A 33 11.69 -7.45 -10.44
C SER A 33 10.34 -6.76 -10.64
N LEU A 34 10.30 -5.72 -11.48
CA LEU A 34 9.06 -5.02 -11.83
C LEU A 34 8.07 -5.94 -12.58
N GLU A 35 8.58 -6.88 -13.39
CA GLU A 35 7.75 -7.84 -14.12
C GLU A 35 7.01 -8.77 -13.17
N ASN A 36 7.73 -9.36 -12.21
CA ASN A 36 7.16 -10.24 -11.20
C ASN A 36 6.21 -9.49 -10.25
N LEU A 37 6.39 -8.18 -10.07
CA LEU A 37 5.52 -7.36 -9.22
C LEU A 37 4.08 -7.29 -9.74
N ARG A 38 3.88 -7.43 -11.06
CA ARG A 38 2.53 -7.42 -11.68
C ARG A 38 1.68 -8.60 -11.22
N THR A 39 2.30 -9.77 -11.05
CA THR A 39 1.64 -11.04 -10.71
C THR A 39 1.84 -11.44 -9.26
N ALA A 40 2.67 -10.71 -8.50
CA ALA A 40 2.87 -10.95 -7.08
C ALA A 40 1.54 -10.85 -6.30
N SER A 41 1.31 -11.85 -5.45
CA SER A 41 0.14 -11.89 -4.58
C SER A 41 0.17 -10.71 -3.60
N PRO A 42 -0.94 -9.95 -3.46
CA PRO A 42 -1.03 -8.89 -2.47
C PRO A 42 -1.12 -9.46 -1.06
N VAL A 43 -0.52 -8.76 -0.09
CA VAL A 43 -0.63 -9.03 1.34
C VAL A 43 -1.31 -7.84 2.00
N VAL A 44 -2.41 -8.10 2.71
CA VAL A 44 -3.10 -7.08 3.51
C VAL A 44 -2.29 -6.83 4.77
N VAL A 45 -1.86 -5.58 4.97
CA VAL A 45 -1.05 -5.18 6.13
C VAL A 45 -1.85 -4.39 7.16
N TRP A 46 -3.00 -3.86 6.77
CA TRP A 46 -3.91 -3.15 7.67
C TRP A 46 -5.33 -3.11 7.07
N ARG A 47 -6.35 -3.15 7.93
CA ARG A 47 -7.77 -3.01 7.56
C ARG A 47 -8.40 -1.90 8.38
N LYS A 48 -9.34 -1.19 7.75
CA LYS A 48 -10.13 -0.17 8.44
C LYS A 48 -10.91 -0.78 9.61
N PRO A 49 -11.05 -0.07 10.75
CA PRO A 49 -11.98 -0.47 11.80
C PRO A 49 -13.43 -0.36 11.33
N GLU A 50 -14.34 -1.00 12.06
CA GLU A 50 -15.77 -0.94 11.77
C GLU A 50 -16.35 0.45 12.06
N SER A 51 -15.82 1.16 13.07
CA SER A 51 -16.26 2.50 13.46
C SER A 51 -15.12 3.32 14.07
N GLY A 52 -15.32 4.64 14.19
CA GLY A 52 -14.34 5.56 14.73
C GLY A 52 -13.40 6.14 13.66
N PRO A 53 -12.31 6.82 14.05
CA PRO A 53 -11.39 7.43 13.08
C PRO A 53 -10.80 6.41 12.11
N MET A 54 -10.60 6.86 10.86
CA MET A 54 -10.02 6.05 9.77
C MET A 54 -10.89 4.85 9.36
N CYS A 55 -12.21 4.90 9.56
CA CYS A 55 -13.11 3.80 9.25
C CYS A 55 -13.73 3.88 7.85
N GLU A 56 -13.44 4.92 7.06
CA GLU A 56 -13.97 5.10 5.71
C GLU A 56 -12.92 5.59 4.71
N LEU A 57 -13.15 5.29 3.42
CA LEU A 57 -12.43 5.87 2.28
C LEU A 57 -10.89 5.81 2.37
N ILE A 58 -10.33 4.62 2.59
CA ILE A 58 -8.88 4.42 2.67
C ILE A 58 -8.22 4.71 1.31
N TRP A 59 -7.43 5.78 1.23
CA TRP A 59 -7.04 6.44 -0.02
C TRP A 59 -5.53 6.68 -0.15
N ALA A 60 -5.06 6.60 -1.41
CA ALA A 60 -3.73 6.95 -1.93
C ALA A 60 -2.58 6.69 -0.96
N PRO A 61 -2.40 5.43 -0.56
CA PRO A 61 -1.29 5.08 0.30
C PRO A 61 0.06 5.31 -0.39
N GLU A 62 1.03 5.77 0.38
CA GLU A 62 2.43 5.87 0.00
C GLU A 62 3.29 5.11 0.99
N ILE A 63 4.23 4.30 0.49
CA ILE A 63 5.16 3.52 1.31
C ILE A 63 6.54 4.17 1.31
N HIS A 64 7.13 4.30 2.50
CA HIS A 64 8.42 4.92 2.72
C HIS A 64 9.29 4.10 3.67
N ARG A 65 10.61 4.16 3.47
CA ARG A 65 11.62 3.60 4.36
C ARG A 65 12.45 4.74 4.93
N ILE A 66 12.27 5.03 6.21
CA ILE A 66 12.90 6.17 6.89
C ILE A 66 13.59 5.63 8.14
N ASP A 67 14.89 5.91 8.30
CA ASP A 67 15.71 5.49 9.44
C ASP A 67 15.57 4.00 9.82
N GLY A 68 15.54 3.13 8.81
CA GLY A 68 15.41 1.68 9.02
C GLY A 68 14.02 1.25 9.52
N LYS A 69 12.99 2.09 9.40
CA LYS A 69 11.58 1.78 9.71
C LYS A 69 10.68 1.98 8.50
N TRP A 70 9.62 1.16 8.44
CA TRP A 70 8.63 1.19 7.38
C TRP A 70 7.47 2.09 7.80
N TYR A 71 7.07 3.01 6.91
CA TYR A 71 5.96 3.90 7.12
C TYR A 71 5.01 3.82 5.93
N ILE A 72 3.72 3.83 6.21
CA ILE A 72 2.67 3.97 5.20
C ILE A 72 1.85 5.19 5.57
N TYR A 73 1.84 6.19 4.70
CA TYR A 73 0.99 7.36 4.83
C TYR A 73 -0.22 7.18 3.93
N PHE A 74 -1.42 7.44 4.44
CA PHE A 74 -2.66 7.31 3.70
C PHE A 74 -3.68 8.32 4.24
N ALA A 75 -4.73 8.57 3.46
CA ALA A 75 -5.89 9.35 3.91
C ALA A 75 -7.07 8.43 4.22
N ALA A 76 -7.90 8.83 5.17
CA ALA A 76 -9.15 8.16 5.51
C ALA A 76 -10.15 9.20 6.05
N ALA A 77 -11.44 8.88 5.92
CA ALA A 77 -12.55 9.61 6.52
C ALA A 77 -13.05 8.91 7.80
#